data_AF-A0A934D5N1-F1
#
_entry.id   AF-A0A934D5N1-F1
#
_cell.length_a   1.000
_cell.length_b   1.000
_cell.length_c   1.000
_cell.angle_alpha   90.00
_cell.angle_beta   90.00
_cell.angle_gamma   90.00
#
_symmetry.space_group_name_H-M   'P 1'
#
loop_
_entity.id
_entity.type
_entity.pdbx_description
1 polymer ?
#
loop_
_entity_poly.entity_id
_entity_poly.type
_entity_poly.pdbx_seq_one_letter_code
_entity_poly.pdbx_strand_id
1 'polypeptide(L)' 'MGEHIKKRRLELGLTQKEVSEILGVASFTVLNWEKGKTDPMAGLMPRIVHFLDLE' A
#
# COMPACT_ATOMS: atom_id res chain seq x y z
N MET A 1 1.03 8.63 4.47
CA MET A 1 0.35 7.68 3.54
C MET A 1 0.89 6.26 3.68
N GLY A 2 2.20 6.04 3.51
CA GLY A 2 2.81 4.71 3.66
C GLY A 2 2.58 4.04 5.03
N GLU A 3 2.52 4.82 6.11
CA GLU A 3 2.17 4.29 7.44
C GLU A 3 0.74 3.71 7.50
N HIS A 4 -0.24 4.38 6.86
CA HIS A 4 -1.61 3.88 6.78
C HIS A 4 -1.69 2.59 5.97
N ILE A 5 -0.97 2.52 4.84
CA ILE A 5 -0.86 1.31 4.03
C ILE A 5 -0.27 0.16 4.87
N LYS A 6 0.82 0.44 5.61
CA LYS A 6 1.45 -0.54 6.50
C LYS A 6 0.49 -1.04 7.58
N LYS A 7 -0.24 -0.12 8.22
CA LYS A 7 -1.21 -0.44 9.27
C LYS A 7 -2.30 -1.36 8.74
N ARG A 8 -2.97 -0.97 7.65
CA ARG A 8 -4.04 -1.79 7.04
C ARG A 8 -3.53 -3.14 6.57
N ARG A 9 -2.33 -3.18 5.96
CA ARG A 9 -1.68 -4.43 5.56
C ARG A 9 -1.54 -5.39 6.75
N LEU A 10 -1.05 -4.89 7.89
CA LEU A 10 -0.85 -5.70 9.08
C LEU A 10 -2.18 -6.13 9.72
N GLU A 11 -3.21 -5.26 9.73
CA GLU A 11 -4.56 -5.60 10.18
C GLU A 11 -5.18 -6.74 9.37
N LEU A 12 -4.94 -6.73 8.05
CA LEU A 12 -5.40 -7.77 7.13
C LEU A 12 -4.50 -9.02 7.09
N GLY A 13 -3.38 -9.03 7.82
CA GLY A 13 -2.42 -10.15 7.82
C GLY A 13 -1.67 -10.35 6.49
N LEU A 14 -1.63 -9.32 5.64
CA LEU A 14 -1.07 -9.41 4.29
C LEU A 14 0.45 -9.17 4.26
N THR A 15 1.10 -9.81 3.30
CA THR A 15 2.49 -9.54 2.92
C THR A 15 2.57 -8.29 2.03
N GLN A 16 3.76 -7.71 1.93
CA GLN A 16 4.00 -6.58 1.00
C GLN A 16 3.79 -6.99 -0.46
N LYS A 17 3.99 -8.28 -0.78
CA LYS A 17 3.75 -8.82 -2.12
C LYS A 17 2.26 -8.81 -2.47
N GLU A 18 1.41 -9.32 -1.57
CA GLU A 18 -0.04 -9.33 -1.77
C GLU A 18 -0.61 -7.92 -1.91
N VAL A 19 -0.18 -6.97 -1.07
CA VAL A 19 -0.57 -5.56 -1.22
C VAL A 19 -0.10 -4.97 -2.55
N SER A 20 1.09 -5.36 -3.03
CA SER A 20 1.59 -4.89 -4.32
C SER A 20 0.77 -5.42 -5.50
N GLU A 21 0.27 -6.66 -5.40
CA GLU A 21 -0.62 -7.26 -6.39
C GLU A 21 -1.99 -6.56 -6.39
N ILE A 22 -2.56 -6.28 -5.21
CA ILE A 22 -3.82 -5.53 -5.05
C ILE A 22 -3.71 -4.13 -5.67
N LEU A 23 -2.62 -3.42 -5.39
CA LEU A 23 -2.44 -2.04 -5.86
C LEU A 23 -1.91 -1.97 -7.30
N GLY A 24 -1.43 -3.09 -7.85
CA GLY A 24 -0.85 -3.18 -9.20
C GLY A 24 0.48 -2.46 -9.32
N VAL A 25 1.36 -2.59 -8.32
CA VAL A 25 2.70 -2.00 -8.27
C VAL A 25 3.75 -3.07 -7.96
N ALA A 26 5.04 -2.73 -8.11
CA ALA A 26 6.10 -3.62 -7.66
C ALA A 26 6.14 -3.72 -6.12
N SER A 27 6.50 -4.89 -5.58
CA SER A 27 6.58 -5.09 -4.12
C SER A 27 7.59 -4.16 -3.43
N PHE A 28 8.68 -3.81 -4.12
CA PHE A 28 9.65 -2.84 -3.61
C PHE A 28 9.07 -1.40 -3.50
N THR A 29 8.07 -1.07 -4.32
CA THR A 29 7.35 0.21 -4.22
C THR A 29 6.58 0.29 -2.90
N VAL A 30 5.86 -0.78 -2.52
CA VAL A 30 5.17 -0.86 -1.23
C VAL A 30 6.17 -0.75 -0.08
N LEU A 31 7.29 -1.49 -0.15
CA LEU A 31 8.36 -1.40 0.85
C LEU A 31 8.88 0.03 1.02
N ASN A 32 9.09 0.77 -0.07
CA ASN A 32 9.57 2.15 -0.02
C ASN A 32 8.54 3.10 0.61
N TRP A 33 7.26 2.95 0.28
CA TRP A 33 6.19 3.72 0.91
C TRP A 33 6.14 3.47 2.42
N GLU A 34 6.17 2.21 2.85
CA GLU A 34 6.12 1.85 4.28
C GLU A 34 7.35 2.31 5.07
N LYS A 35 8.49 2.51 4.39
CA LYS A 35 9.72 3.07 4.96
C LYS A 35 9.80 4.60 4.83
N GLY A 36 8.81 5.25 4.22
CA GLY A 36 8.81 6.70 3.98
C GLY A 36 9.89 7.16 2.99
N LYS A 37 10.39 6.26 2.12
CA LYS A 37 11.43 6.60 1.13
C LYS A 37 10.87 7.30 -0.10
N THR A 38 9.64 6.97 -0.47
CA THR A 38 8.91 7.57 -1.59
C THR A 38 7.43 7.67 -1.22
N ASP A 39 6.69 8.45 -1.98
CA ASP A 39 5.23 8.54 -1.86
C ASP A 39 4.52 7.93 -3.09
N PRO A 40 3.24 7.54 -2.95
CA PRO A 40 2.44 7.13 -4.09
C PRO A 40 2.20 8.28 -5.06
N MET A 41 2.20 7.97 -6.36
CA MET A 41 1.80 8.94 -7.38
C MET A 41 0.29 9.19 -7.30
N ALA A 42 -0.16 10.39 -7.67
CA ALA A 42 -1.57 10.78 -7.60
C ALA A 42 -2.53 9.80 -8.31
N GLY A 43 -2.11 9.20 -9.43
CA GLY A 43 -2.91 8.20 -10.15
C GLY A 43 -3.17 6.89 -9.38
N LEU A 44 -2.41 6.60 -8.32
CA LEU A 44 -2.61 5.44 -7.46
C LEU A 44 -3.59 5.71 -6.31
N MET A 45 -3.94 6.98 -6.07
CA MET A 45 -4.82 7.36 -4.96
C MET A 45 -6.17 6.64 -4.96
N PRO A 46 -6.88 6.47 -6.09
CA PRO A 46 -8.15 5.72 -6.08
C PRO A 46 -7.99 4.28 -5.58
N ARG A 47 -6.90 3.60 -5.96
CA ARG A 47 -6.62 2.22 -5.52
C ARG A 47 -6.23 2.16 -4.06
N ILE A 48 -5.44 3.14 -3.60
CA ILE A 48 -4.99 3.23 -2.21
C ILE A 48 -6.16 3.54 -1.28
N VAL A 49 -7.02 4.51 -1.64
CA VAL A 49 -8.24 4.81 -0.87
C VAL A 49 -9.12 3.59 -0.79
N HIS A 50 -9.39 2.92 -1.92
CA HIS A 50 -10.16 1.68 -1.91
C HIS A 50 -9.54 0.60 -1.01
N PHE A 51 -8.22 0.39 -1.08
CA PHE A 51 -7.52 -0.57 -0.22
C PHE A 51 -7.64 -0.23 1.27
N LEU A 52 -7.63 1.05 1.63
CA LEU A 52 -7.74 1.50 3.03
C LEU A 52 -9.17 1.43 3.58
N ASP A 53 -10.18 1.52 2.71
CA ASP A 53 -11.61 1.49 3.06
C ASP A 53 -12.24 0.08 2.99
N LEU A 54 -11.51 -0.94 2.52
CA LEU A 54 -12.00 -2.33 2.64
C LEU A 54 -12.24 -2.60 4.13
N GLU A 55 -13.44 -3.06 4.53
CA GLU A 55 -13.75 -3.52 5.89
C GLU A 55 -13.25 -4.96 6.11
#